data_AF-A6TPQ9-F1
#
_entry.id   AF-A6TPQ9-F1
#
_cell.length_a   1.000
_cell.length_b   1.000
_cell.length_c   1.000
_cell.angle_alpha   90.00
_cell.angle_beta   90.00
_cell.angle_gamma   90.00
#
_symmetry.space_group_name_H-M   'P 1'
#
loop_
_entity.id
_entity.type
_entity.pdbx_description
1 polymer ?
#
loop_
_entity_poly.entity_id
_entity_poly.type
_entity_poly.pdbx_seq_one_letter_code
_entity_poly.pdbx_strand_id
1 'polypeptide(L)'
;MSKLEFKYPMMAFAKCKCTTQVPIKEVDMKNLSYEKAVIKYTISCSVCGDMIKEALIFSSATECDFTDLMNFFKVIPALKDELAIIKLDTVKGKIKDGEISLYGNYSHLRFWDKVIQRDIIKIPYTLKE
;
A
#
# COMPACT_ATOMS: atom_id res chain seq x y z
N MET A 1 12.98 -13.11 -10.89
CA MET A 1 11.60 -12.61 -10.65
C MET A 1 11.74 -11.60 -9.55
N SER A 2 11.51 -10.32 -9.82
CA SER A 2 11.73 -9.30 -8.80
C SER A 2 10.57 -9.28 -7.81
N LYS A 3 10.88 -9.13 -6.53
CA LYS A 3 9.90 -8.90 -5.47
C LYS A 3 9.86 -7.43 -5.11
N LEU A 4 8.69 -6.92 -4.75
CA LEU A 4 8.51 -5.59 -4.21
C LEU A 4 8.22 -5.68 -2.71
N GLU A 5 8.95 -4.90 -1.92
CA GLU A 5 8.78 -4.79 -0.47
C GLU A 5 8.45 -3.34 -0.11
N PHE A 6 7.39 -3.13 0.66
CA PHE A 6 7.02 -1.80 1.15
C PHE A 6 7.98 -1.39 2.26
N LYS A 7 8.51 -0.17 2.18
CA LYS A 7 9.49 0.34 3.14
C LYS A 7 8.82 1.04 4.31
N TYR A 8 9.45 0.94 5.48
CA TYR A 8 9.16 1.84 6.60
C TYR A 8 9.22 3.31 6.12
N PRO A 9 8.28 4.18 6.52
CA PRO A 9 7.25 3.97 7.54
C PRO A 9 5.90 3.45 7.02
N MET A 10 5.86 2.67 5.94
CA MET A 10 4.61 2.12 5.41
C MET A 10 4.38 0.67 5.82
N MET A 11 3.13 0.34 6.14
CA MET A 11 2.64 -1.02 6.33
C MET A 11 1.49 -1.28 5.36
N ALA A 12 1.51 -2.43 4.68
CA ALA A 12 0.47 -2.85 3.77
C ALA A 12 -0.24 -4.09 4.33
N PHE A 13 -1.56 -4.15 4.18
CA PHE A 13 -2.39 -5.25 4.67
C PHE A 13 -3.42 -5.66 3.63
N ALA A 14 -3.51 -6.96 3.37
CA ALA A 14 -4.55 -7.57 2.58
C ALA A 14 -5.85 -7.64 3.39
N LYS A 15 -6.98 -7.36 2.76
CA LYS A 15 -8.30 -7.48 3.38
C LYS A 15 -8.81 -8.90 3.23
N CYS A 16 -9.12 -9.57 4.34
CA CYS A 16 -9.76 -10.87 4.30
C CYS A 16 -11.28 -10.75 4.40
N LYS A 17 -12.02 -11.66 3.77
CA LYS A 17 -13.48 -11.78 3.90
C LYS A 17 -13.94 -12.06 5.33
N CYS A 18 -13.07 -12.60 6.20
CA CYS A 18 -13.35 -12.77 7.63
C CYS A 18 -13.16 -11.47 8.44
N THR A 19 -13.05 -10.30 7.79
CA THR A 19 -12.82 -8.97 8.37
C THR A 19 -11.42 -8.73 8.97
N THR A 20 -10.60 -9.78 9.07
CA THR A 20 -9.19 -9.67 9.49
C THR A 20 -8.33 -9.00 8.41
N GLN A 21 -7.32 -8.25 8.85
CA GLN A 21 -6.28 -7.69 7.99
C GLN A 21 -5.00 -8.51 8.11
N VAL A 22 -4.44 -8.94 6.99
CA VAL A 22 -3.25 -9.80 6.96
C VAL A 22 -2.06 -9.02 6.40
N PRO A 23 -0.92 -8.92 7.12
CA PRO A 23 0.24 -8.15 6.66
C PRO A 23 0.77 -8.64 5.30
N ILE A 24 1.01 -7.71 4.37
CA ILE A 24 1.68 -7.94 3.11
C ILE A 24 3.17 -7.61 3.30
N LYS A 25 4.02 -8.63 3.37
CA LYS A 25 5.48 -8.46 3.53
C LYS A 25 6.18 -8.22 2.19
N GLU A 26 5.88 -9.07 1.22
CA GLU A 26 6.46 -9.02 -0.12
C GLU A 26 5.37 -9.30 -1.14
N VAL A 27 5.52 -8.72 -2.33
CA VAL A 27 4.63 -8.96 -3.47
C VAL A 27 5.48 -9.30 -4.69
N ASP A 28 5.01 -10.25 -5.50
CA ASP A 28 5.70 -10.66 -6.72
C ASP A 28 5.46 -9.63 -7.81
N MET A 29 6.53 -9.11 -8.42
CA MET A 29 6.42 -8.23 -9.57
C MET A 29 6.65 -9.01 -10.87
N LYS A 30 5.74 -8.86 -11.82
CA LYS A 30 5.82 -9.43 -13.15
C LYS A 30 5.61 -8.34 -14.20
N ASN A 31 6.21 -8.54 -15.36
CA ASN A 31 5.98 -7.75 -16.56
C ASN A 31 6.21 -6.25 -16.36
N LEU A 32 7.29 -5.85 -15.67
CA LEU A 32 7.68 -4.43 -15.61
C LEU A 32 8.17 -4.00 -17.00
N SER A 33 7.41 -3.11 -17.64
CA SER A 33 7.76 -2.41 -18.86
C SER A 33 7.50 -0.92 -18.70
N TYR A 34 7.85 -0.14 -19.71
CA TYR A 34 7.63 1.32 -19.69
C TYR A 34 6.13 1.71 -19.62
N GLU A 35 5.24 0.79 -20.00
CA GLU A 35 3.80 1.08 -20.12
C GLU A 35 2.94 0.29 -19.14
N LYS A 36 3.45 -0.85 -18.64
CA LYS A 36 2.67 -1.79 -17.83
C LYS A 36 3.54 -2.44 -16.76
N ALA A 37 2.93 -2.71 -15.62
CA ALA A 37 3.52 -3.51 -14.55
C ALA A 37 2.39 -4.28 -13.86
N VAL A 38 2.69 -5.49 -13.42
CA VAL A 38 1.71 -6.31 -12.68
C VAL A 38 2.36 -6.77 -11.39
N ILE A 39 1.80 -6.33 -10.27
CA ILE A 39 2.15 -6.84 -8.95
C ILE A 39 1.11 -7.89 -8.55
N LYS A 40 1.56 -9.03 -8.02
CA LYS A 40 0.69 -10.08 -7.52
C LYS A 40 1.08 -10.44 -6.10
N TYR A 41 0.11 -10.80 -5.28
CA TYR A 41 0.40 -11.42 -3.99
C TYR A 41 -0.59 -12.53 -3.70
N THR A 42 -0.12 -13.50 -2.92
CA THR A 42 -0.92 -14.64 -2.46
C THR A 42 -0.58 -14.87 -1.00
N ILE A 43 -1.56 -14.68 -0.13
CA ILE A 43 -1.38 -14.69 1.32
C ILE A 43 -2.47 -15.53 1.96
N SER A 44 -2.11 -16.38 2.92
CA SER A 44 -3.07 -17.15 3.72
C SER A 44 -3.49 -16.35 4.95
N CYS A 45 -4.79 -16.32 5.24
CA CYS A 45 -5.30 -15.76 6.49
C CYS A 45 -5.11 -16.75 7.64
N SER A 46 -4.36 -16.35 8.66
CA SER A 46 -4.14 -17.18 9.85
C SER A 46 -5.39 -17.46 10.68
N VAL A 47 -6.48 -16.69 10.49
CA VAL A 47 -7.70 -16.80 11.28
C VAL A 47 -8.70 -17.78 10.66
N CYS A 48 -8.99 -17.63 9.36
CA CYS A 48 -9.99 -18.47 8.67
C CYS A 48 -9.37 -19.47 7.68
N GLY A 49 -8.05 -19.45 7.49
CA GLY A 49 -7.33 -20.34 6.56
C GLY A 49 -7.46 -19.97 5.08
N ASP A 50 -8.29 -18.97 4.75
CA ASP A 50 -8.54 -18.60 3.35
C ASP A 50 -7.31 -18.01 2.66
N MET A 51 -7.21 -18.28 1.36
CA MET A 51 -6.16 -17.73 0.49
C MET A 51 -6.64 -16.44 -0.18
N ILE A 52 -5.99 -15.33 0.14
CA ILE A 52 -6.21 -14.02 -0.50
C ILE A 52 -5.25 -13.92 -1.69
N LYS A 53 -5.79 -13.67 -2.89
CA LYS A 53 -5.03 -13.59 -4.13
C LYS A 53 -5.45 -12.35 -4.89
N GLU A 54 -4.52 -11.43 -5.11
CA GLU A 54 -4.81 -10.19 -5.81
C GLU A 54 -3.73 -9.86 -6.82
N ALA A 55 -4.12 -9.11 -7.86
CA ALA A 55 -3.24 -8.61 -8.89
C ALA A 55 -3.48 -7.10 -9.10
N LEU A 56 -2.46 -6.29 -8.83
CA LEU A 56 -2.46 -4.87 -9.08
C LEU A 56 -1.86 -4.63 -10.46
N ILE A 57 -2.65 -4.07 -11.36
CA ILE A 57 -2.23 -3.77 -12.73
C ILE A 57 -1.98 -2.27 -12.78
N PHE A 58 -0.76 -1.88 -13.15
CA PHE A 58 -0.38 -0.50 -13.37
C PHE A 58 -0.28 -0.22 -14.86
N SER A 59 -0.67 0.99 -15.25
CA SER A 59 -0.54 1.50 -16.61
C SER A 59 0.15 2.88 -16.59
N SER A 60 0.83 3.23 -17.67
CA SER A 60 1.32 4.61 -17.90
C SER A 60 0.20 5.58 -18.28
N ALA A 61 -0.88 5.08 -18.87
CA ALA A 61 -1.96 5.91 -19.41
C ALA A 61 -2.94 6.41 -18.34
N THR A 62 -3.19 5.61 -17.30
CA THR A 62 -4.22 5.89 -16.30
C THR A 62 -3.76 5.59 -14.88
N GLU A 63 -4.32 6.34 -13.94
CA GLU A 63 -4.20 6.06 -12.51
C GLU A 63 -5.13 4.90 -12.14
N CYS A 64 -4.60 3.93 -11.41
CA CYS A 64 -5.34 2.80 -10.89
C CYS A 64 -5.58 2.97 -9.40
N ASP A 65 -6.81 2.67 -8.96
CA ASP A 65 -7.21 2.71 -7.56
C ASP A 65 -7.15 1.31 -6.94
N PHE A 66 -6.45 1.19 -5.82
CA PHE A 66 -6.25 -0.07 -5.09
C PHE A 66 -6.82 -0.02 -3.68
N THR A 67 -7.56 1.04 -3.34
CA THR A 67 -8.11 1.31 -2.01
C THR A 67 -8.96 0.15 -1.49
N ASP A 68 -9.71 -0.51 -2.38
CA ASP A 68 -10.56 -1.63 -2.00
C ASP A 68 -9.80 -2.95 -1.81
N LEU A 69 -8.64 -3.11 -2.43
CA LEU A 69 -7.88 -4.36 -2.43
C LEU A 69 -6.98 -4.50 -1.19
N MET A 70 -6.46 -3.39 -0.69
CA MET A 70 -5.57 -3.40 0.48
C MET A 70 -5.65 -2.13 1.30
N ASN A 71 -5.29 -2.23 2.57
CA ASN A 71 -5.11 -1.08 3.43
C ASN A 71 -3.62 -0.75 3.53
N PHE A 72 -3.31 0.53 3.44
CA PHE A 72 -2.00 1.05 3.80
C PHE A 72 -2.09 1.88 5.07
N PHE A 73 -1.05 1.79 5.89
CA PHE A 73 -0.87 2.61 7.07
C PHE A 73 0.49 3.28 7.03
N LYS A 74 0.52 4.58 7.34
CA LYS A 74 1.73 5.33 7.65
C LYS A 74 1.99 5.21 9.15
N VAL A 75 3.15 4.70 9.51
CA VAL A 75 3.65 4.66 10.88
C VAL A 75 4.20 6.03 11.24
N ILE A 76 3.82 6.55 12.39
CA ILE A 76 4.44 7.72 12.99
C ILE A 76 5.38 7.19 14.09
N PRO A 77 6.71 7.36 13.93
CA PRO A 77 7.62 7.04 15.01
C PRO A 77 7.28 7.94 16.22
N ALA A 78 6.93 7.34 17.35
CA ALA A 78 6.71 8.07 18.58
C ALA A 78 7.95 8.06 19.48
N LEU A 79 8.03 9.07 20.34
CA LEU A 79 9.13 9.28 21.28
C LEU A 79 8.93 8.56 22.63
N LYS A 80 7.77 7.95 22.87
CA LYS A 80 7.35 7.44 24.20
C LYS A 80 6.60 6.09 24.12
N ASP A 81 7.20 5.09 23.48
CA ASP A 81 6.75 3.68 23.45
C ASP A 81 5.37 3.37 22.82
N GLU A 82 4.61 4.38 22.37
CA GLU A 82 3.32 4.18 21.71
C GLU A 82 3.45 4.20 20.18
N LEU A 83 3.04 3.13 19.49
CA LEU A 83 3.00 3.13 18.03
C LEU A 83 1.76 3.87 17.52
N ALA A 84 1.93 5.05 16.92
CA ALA A 84 0.86 5.73 16.21
C ALA A 84 0.86 5.33 14.72
N ILE A 85 -0.31 4.97 14.19
CA ILE A 85 -0.49 4.66 12.77
C ILE A 85 -1.64 5.47 12.18
N ILE A 86 -1.52 5.88 10.93
CA ILE A 86 -2.55 6.57 10.16
C ILE A 86 -2.91 5.70 8.97
N LYS A 87 -4.19 5.32 8.85
CA LYS A 87 -4.70 4.64 7.66
C LYS A 87 -4.76 5.63 6.48
N LEU A 88 -4.36 5.19 5.31
CA LEU A 88 -4.58 5.96 4.08
C LEU A 88 -6.03 5.81 3.62
N ASP A 89 -6.66 6.93 3.27
CA ASP A 89 -8.04 7.01 2.81
C ASP A 89 -8.19 6.43 1.41
N THR A 90 -7.21 6.70 0.53
CA THR A 90 -7.10 6.10 -0.81
C THR A 90 -5.67 5.67 -1.08
N VAL A 91 -5.53 4.66 -1.94
CA VAL A 91 -4.25 4.13 -2.39
C VAL A 91 -4.32 3.98 -3.89
N LYS A 92 -3.44 4.68 -4.59
CA LYS A 92 -3.44 4.72 -6.03
C LYS A 92 -2.04 4.54 -6.58
N GLY A 93 -1.96 4.13 -7.83
CA GLY A 93 -0.68 4.08 -8.52
C GLY A 93 -0.79 4.12 -10.02
N LYS A 94 0.33 4.44 -10.65
CA LYS A 94 0.51 4.48 -12.10
C LYS A 94 1.97 4.22 -12.46
N ILE A 95 2.25 4.01 -13.73
CA ILE A 95 3.63 4.05 -14.22
C ILE A 95 4.00 5.48 -14.60
N LYS A 96 5.16 5.92 -14.12
CA LYS A 96 5.73 7.21 -14.45
C LYS A 96 7.22 7.00 -14.74
N ASP A 97 7.65 7.42 -15.92
CA ASP A 97 9.05 7.32 -16.36
C ASP A 97 9.62 5.88 -16.30
N GLY A 98 8.77 4.88 -16.58
CA GLY A 98 9.15 3.46 -16.53
C GLY A 98 9.17 2.83 -15.12
N GLU A 99 8.84 3.59 -14.08
CA GLU A 99 8.78 3.13 -12.70
C GLU A 99 7.35 3.13 -12.15
N ILE A 100 7.10 2.25 -11.16
CA ILE A 100 5.84 2.24 -10.42
C ILE A 100 5.82 3.43 -9.47
N SER A 101 4.83 4.30 -9.61
CA SER A 101 4.55 5.37 -8.65
C SER A 101 3.31 5.03 -7.85
N LEU A 102 3.49 4.78 -6.56
CA LEU A 102 2.42 4.53 -5.58
C LEU A 102 2.28 5.72 -4.63
N TYR A 103 1.05 6.11 -4.34
CA TYR A 103 0.72 7.19 -3.42
C TYR A 103 -0.62 6.92 -2.74
N GLY A 104 -0.82 7.57 -1.62
CA GLY A 104 -2.13 7.60 -0.97
C GLY A 104 -2.35 8.92 -0.27
N ASN A 105 -3.61 9.22 0.00
CA ASN A 105 -3.98 10.38 0.79
C ASN A 105 -4.40 9.94 2.20
N TYR A 106 -4.32 10.87 3.14
CA TYR A 106 -4.92 10.70 4.45
C TYR A 106 -5.42 12.05 4.96
N SER A 107 -6.40 11.97 5.84
CA SER A 107 -6.93 13.12 6.56
C SER A 107 -6.64 12.98 8.06
N HIS A 108 -6.29 14.09 8.71
CA HIS A 108 -6.11 14.13 10.15
C HIS A 108 -6.57 15.46 10.73
N LEU A 109 -7.11 15.41 11.95
CA LEU A 109 -7.48 16.61 12.69
C LEU A 109 -6.22 17.23 13.30
N ARG A 110 -5.96 18.49 12.96
CA ARG A 110 -4.94 19.27 13.64
C ARG A 110 -5.51 19.85 14.93
N PHE A 111 -4.95 19.43 16.06
CA PHE A 111 -5.49 19.79 17.37
C PHE A 111 -5.38 21.29 17.70
N TRP A 112 -4.38 22.00 17.16
CA TRP A 112 -4.11 23.39 17.51
C TRP A 112 -5.02 24.41 16.81
N ASP A 113 -5.59 24.06 15.65
CA ASP A 113 -6.46 24.96 14.87
C ASP A 113 -7.82 24.35 14.50
N LYS A 114 -8.10 23.10 14.92
CA LYS A 114 -9.35 22.36 14.61
C LYS A 114 -9.61 22.20 13.11
N VAL A 115 -8.58 22.28 12.26
CA VAL A 115 -8.70 22.10 10.82
C VAL A 115 -8.44 20.63 10.46
N ILE A 116 -9.23 20.09 9.52
CA ILE A 116 -8.95 18.80 8.88
C ILE A 116 -7.88 19.04 7.81
N GLN A 117 -6.65 18.61 8.08
CA GLN A 117 -5.59 18.61 7.07
C GLN A 117 -5.72 17.35 6.20
N ARG A 118 -5.58 17.54 4.88
CA ARG A 118 -5.57 16.46 3.88
C ARG A 118 -4.23 16.48 3.17
N ASP A 119 -3.48 15.39 3.29
CA ASP A 119 -2.16 15.25 2.69
C ASP A 119 -2.15 14.11 1.67
N ILE A 120 -1.21 14.20 0.72
CA ILE A 120 -0.87 13.11 -0.20
C ILE A 120 0.58 12.71 0.07
N ILE A 121 0.85 11.41 0.17
CA ILE A 121 2.19 10.87 0.39
C ILE A 121 2.53 9.83 -0.66
N LYS A 122 3.82 9.77 -1.03
CA LYS A 122 4.38 8.65 -1.79
C LYS A 122 4.51 7.43 -0.88
N ILE A 123 4.16 6.25 -1.40
CA ILE A 123 4.35 4.97 -0.70
C ILE A 123 5.71 4.41 -1.14
N PRO A 124 6.75 4.49 -0.30
CA PRO A 124 8.07 3.96 -0.64
C PRO A 124 8.08 2.44 -0.70
N TYR A 125 8.87 1.91 -1.63
CA TYR A 125 9.12 0.48 -1.78
C TYR A 125 10.57 0.22 -2.23
N THR A 126 10.97 -1.05 -2.18
CA THR A 126 12.20 -1.56 -2.78
C THR A 126 11.92 -2.75 -3.67
N LEU A 127 12.70 -2.87 -4.73
CA LEU A 127 12.77 -4.08 -5.52
C LEU A 127 13.91 -4.94 -4.98
N LYS A 128 13.61 -6.20 -4.66
CA LYS A 128 14.59 -7.27 -4.41
C LYS A 128 14.67 -8.14 -5.66
N GLU A 129 15.88 -8.46 -6.10
CA GLU A 129 16.12 -9.38 -7.21
C GLU A 129 15.97 -10.85 -6.80
#